data_AF-A0A0S8IBW0-F1
#
_entry.id   AF-A0A0S8IBW0-F1
#
_cell.length_a   1.000
_cell.length_b   1.000
_cell.length_c   1.000
_cell.angle_alpha   90.00
_cell.angle_beta   90.00
_cell.angle_gamma   90.00
#
_symmetry.space_group_name_H-M   'P 1'
#
loop_
_entity.id
_entity.type
_entity.pdbx_description
1 polymer ?
#
loop_
_entity_poly.entity_id
_entity_poly.type
_entity_poly.pdbx_seq_one_letter_code
_entity_poly.pdbx_strand_id
1 'polypeptide(L)'
;MAYFVWLPLTVIFFYFSLIFWRYSRTPIRPFIFRKRSETRQSEVEGITTEPLSDALAQDIDGFVKSVNDTNRIRYRVAALGFLIAGVNALVTIFFL
;
A
#
# COMPACT_ATOMS: atom_id res chain seq x y z
N MET A 1 32.57 -17.08 14.24
CA MET A 1 31.65 -17.76 13.28
C MET A 1 30.27 -17.11 13.26
N ALA A 2 29.64 -16.82 14.40
CA ALA A 2 28.29 -16.25 14.46
C ALA A 2 28.15 -14.88 13.75
N TYR A 3 29.17 -14.01 13.81
CA TYR A 3 29.16 -12.70 13.15
C TYR A 3 28.88 -12.76 11.65
N PHE A 4 29.35 -13.83 10.96
CA PHE A 4 29.13 -14.00 9.52
C PHE A 4 27.67 -14.26 9.15
N VAL A 5 26.86 -14.78 10.07
CA VAL A 5 25.45 -15.06 9.84
C VAL A 5 24.59 -13.87 10.25
N TRP A 6 24.91 -13.22 11.36
CA TRP A 6 24.11 -12.13 11.89
C TRP A 6 24.25 -10.83 11.10
N LEU A 7 25.44 -10.49 10.61
CA LEU A 7 25.69 -9.28 9.82
C LEU A 7 24.84 -9.21 8.54
N PRO A 8 24.79 -10.23 7.66
CA PRO A 8 23.89 -10.21 6.51
C PRO A 8 22.41 -10.21 6.91
N LEU A 9 22.02 -10.91 7.99
CA LEU A 9 20.65 -10.86 8.50
C LEU A 9 20.22 -9.43 8.90
N THR A 10 21.10 -8.71 9.61
CA THR A 10 20.86 -7.33 10.00
C THR A 10 20.62 -6.44 8.77
N VAL A 11 21.46 -6.56 7.74
CA VAL A 11 21.31 -5.82 6.48
C VAL A 11 19.98 -6.15 5.82
N ILE A 12 19.62 -7.44 5.75
CA ILE A 12 18.34 -7.89 5.18
C ILE A 12 17.15 -7.29 5.93
N PHE A 13 17.15 -7.33 7.26
CA PHE A 13 16.08 -6.77 8.07
C PHE A 13 15.93 -5.26 7.89
N PHE A 14 17.04 -4.50 7.89
CA PHE A 14 16.98 -3.07 7.61
C PHE A 14 16.49 -2.78 6.18
N TYR A 15 16.92 -3.57 5.19
CA TYR A 15 16.46 -3.44 3.82
C TYR A 15 14.94 -3.66 3.69
N PHE A 16 14.41 -4.72 4.30
CA PHE A 16 12.97 -4.96 4.33
C PHE A 16 12.22 -3.86 5.09
N SER A 17 12.75 -3.38 6.21
CA SER A 17 12.15 -2.27 6.95
C SER A 17 11.97 -1.04 6.06
N LEU A 18 13.00 -0.66 5.30
CA LEU A 18 12.95 0.48 4.37
C LEU A 18 11.95 0.26 3.22
N ILE A 19 11.91 -0.95 2.66
CA ILE A 19 10.96 -1.31 1.60
C ILE A 19 9.51 -1.20 2.11
N PHE A 20 9.20 -1.83 3.23
CA PHE A 20 7.86 -1.80 3.79
C PHE A 20 7.46 -0.40 4.23
N TRP A 21 8.42 0.39 4.71
CA TRP A 21 8.20 1.80 5.00
C TRP A 21 7.84 2.60 3.73
N ARG A 22 8.53 2.36 2.61
CA ARG A 22 8.21 2.99 1.32
C ARG A 22 6.84 2.55 0.79
N TYR A 23 6.51 1.26 0.87
CA TYR A 23 5.19 0.77 0.48
C TYR A 23 4.06 1.34 1.34
N SER A 24 4.30 1.61 2.62
CA SER A 24 3.31 2.29 3.47
C SER A 24 2.96 3.71 3.03
N ARG A 25 3.80 4.32 2.19
CA ARG A 25 3.60 5.68 1.65
C ARG A 25 3.04 5.68 0.23
N THR A 26 2.91 4.51 -0.40
CA THR A 26 2.47 4.39 -1.80
C THR A 26 1.03 3.90 -1.82
N PRO A 27 0.03 4.81 -1.88
CA PRO A 27 -1.35 4.40 -1.90
C PRO A 27 -1.73 3.76 -3.24
N ILE A 28 -2.64 2.79 -3.21
CA ILE A 28 -3.33 2.32 -4.42
C ILE A 28 -4.15 3.51 -4.96
N ARG A 29 -3.96 3.86 -6.24
CA ARG A 29 -4.68 4.98 -6.85
C ARG A 29 -6.19 4.70 -6.80
N PRO A 30 -7.02 5.63 -6.29
CA PRO A 30 -8.47 5.52 -6.40
C PRO A 30 -8.89 5.52 -7.87
N PHE A 31 -10.03 4.90 -8.15
CA PHE A 31 -10.49 4.65 -9.51
C PHE A 31 -11.21 5.90 -10.03
N ILE A 32 -10.46 6.83 -10.65
CA ILE A 32 -11.06 8.04 -11.20
C ILE A 32 -11.81 7.68 -12.49
N PHE A 33 -13.14 7.62 -12.43
CA PHE A 33 -13.97 7.68 -13.64
C PHE A 33 -13.69 9.02 -14.34
N ARG A 34 -12.98 8.98 -15.46
CA ARG A 34 -12.85 10.14 -16.35
C ARG A 34 -14.23 10.38 -16.99
N LYS A 35 -15.11 11.16 -16.35
CA LYS A 35 -16.27 11.77 -17.04
C LYS A 35 -15.68 12.65 -18.14
N ARG A 36 -15.62 12.12 -19.37
CA ARG A 36 -15.26 12.86 -20.58
C ARG A 36 -16.43 13.81 -20.86
N SER A 37 -16.45 14.94 -20.17
CA SER A 37 -17.27 16.09 -20.55
C SER A 37 -16.67 16.69 -21.81
N GLU A 38 -17.13 16.27 -22.98
CA GLU A 38 -17.24 17.14 -24.15
C GLU A 38 -18.02 16.43 -25.27
N THR A 39 -19.26 16.91 -25.45
CA THR A 39 -19.82 17.25 -26.76
C THR A 39 -19.66 16.21 -27.88
N ARG A 40 -20.58 15.25 -27.94
CA ARG A 40 -21.18 14.83 -29.22
C ARG A 40 -22.68 14.67 -29.04
N GLN A 41 -23.40 15.67 -29.55
CA GLN A 41 -24.76 15.48 -30.07
C GLN A 41 -24.73 14.26 -31.00
N SER A 42 -25.49 13.23 -30.64
CA SER A 42 -26.23 12.36 -31.55
C SER A 42 -26.86 11.25 -30.71
N GLU A 43 -28.11 11.49 -30.32
CA GLU A 43 -29.22 10.56 -30.53
C GLU A 43 -28.89 9.06 -30.32
N VAL A 44 -28.87 8.64 -29.06
CA VAL A 44 -29.22 7.25 -28.69
C VAL A 44 -30.12 7.33 -27.47
N GLU A 45 -31.40 7.32 -27.79
CA GLU A 45 -32.52 6.77 -27.03
C GLU A 45 -32.17 6.05 -25.71
N GLY A 46 -32.71 6.63 -24.63
CA GLY A 46 -32.94 6.08 -23.29
C GLY A 46 -32.15 4.86 -22.82
N ILE A 47 -31.27 5.07 -21.84
CA ILE A 47 -31.20 4.25 -20.61
C ILE A 47 -30.75 5.19 -19.48
N THR A 48 -31.68 5.53 -18.61
CA THR A 48 -31.50 6.23 -17.32
C THR A 48 -30.65 5.37 -16.36
N THR A 49 -29.32 5.42 -16.48
CA THR A 49 -28.38 4.71 -15.58
C THR A 49 -27.36 5.64 -14.89
N GLU A 50 -27.70 6.92 -14.74
CA GLU A 50 -26.86 7.88 -14.02
C GLU A 50 -26.75 7.65 -12.50
N PRO A 51 -27.79 7.23 -11.74
CA PRO A 51 -27.64 7.07 -10.29
C PRO A 51 -26.92 5.76 -9.90
N LEU A 52 -27.04 4.71 -10.72
CA LEU A 52 -26.47 3.40 -10.41
C LEU A 52 -24.95 3.37 -10.63
N SER A 53 -24.46 4.09 -11.65
CA SER A 53 -23.04 4.18 -11.97
C SER A 53 -22.27 5.05 -10.95
N ASP A 54 -22.86 6.17 -10.52
CA ASP A 54 -22.26 7.04 -9.50
C ASP A 54 -22.26 6.37 -8.11
N ALA A 55 -23.31 5.62 -7.74
CA ALA A 55 -23.34 4.84 -6.50
C ALA A 55 -22.30 3.71 -6.48
N LEU A 56 -22.16 2.97 -7.59
CA LEU A 56 -21.17 1.90 -7.72
C LEU A 56 -19.73 2.46 -7.67
N ALA A 57 -19.48 3.63 -8.27
CA ALA A 57 -18.20 4.30 -8.18
C ALA A 57 -17.87 4.72 -6.74
N GLN A 58 -18.85 5.21 -5.98
CA GLN A 58 -18.69 5.57 -4.57
C GLN A 58 -18.34 4.36 -3.68
N ASP A 59 -19.02 3.22 -3.91
CA ASP A 59 -18.74 1.98 -3.19
C ASP A 59 -17.34 1.43 -3.51
N ILE A 60 -16.92 1.51 -4.77
CA ILE A 60 -15.57 1.09 -5.18
C ILE A 60 -14.51 1.99 -4.56
N ASP A 61 -14.68 3.31 -4.58
CA ASP A 61 -13.74 4.24 -3.94
C ASP A 61 -13.68 4.05 -2.42
N GLY A 62 -14.83 3.79 -1.77
CA GLY A 62 -14.90 3.43 -0.36
C GLY A 62 -14.12 2.15 -0.04
N PHE A 63 -14.31 1.11 -0.87
CA PHE A 63 -13.58 -0.15 -0.75
C PHE A 63 -12.07 0.06 -0.94
N VAL A 64 -11.65 0.73 -2.02
CA VAL A 64 -10.23 1.02 -2.30
C VAL A 64 -9.59 1.80 -1.16
N LYS A 65 -10.30 2.78 -0.59
CA LYS A 65 -9.83 3.55 0.56
C LYS A 65 -9.63 2.68 1.79
N SER A 66 -10.59 1.82 2.13
CA SER A 66 -10.50 0.91 3.27
C SER A 66 -9.34 -0.09 3.15
N VAL A 67 -9.14 -0.65 1.95
CA VAL A 67 -8.04 -1.55 1.63
C VAL A 67 -6.70 -0.81 1.74
N ASN A 68 -6.64 0.43 1.25
CA ASN A 68 -5.45 1.25 1.30
C ASN A 68 -5.06 1.62 2.74
N ASP A 69 -6.01 1.98 3.59
CA ASP A 69 -5.76 2.27 5.00
C ASP A 69 -5.29 1.02 5.75
N THR A 70 -5.93 -0.12 5.50
CA THR A 70 -5.53 -1.41 6.07
C THR A 70 -4.11 -1.79 5.63
N ASN A 71 -3.80 -1.68 4.34
CA ASN A 71 -2.47 -1.98 3.80
C ASN A 71 -1.42 -1.01 4.35
N ARG A 72 -1.73 0.27 4.48
CA ARG A 72 -0.83 1.27 5.08
C ARG A 72 -0.48 0.92 6.52
N ILE A 73 -1.45 0.48 7.32
CA ILE A 73 -1.20 0.03 8.69
C ILE A 73 -0.34 -1.23 8.69
N ARG A 74 -0.69 -2.25 7.89
CA ARG A 74 0.07 -3.51 7.79
C ARG A 74 1.53 -3.26 7.39
N TYR A 75 1.77 -2.42 6.39
CA TYR A 75 3.12 -2.09 5.95
C TYR A 75 3.91 -1.28 6.99
N ARG A 76 3.28 -0.40 7.76
CA ARG A 76 3.93 0.28 8.90
C ARG A 76 4.31 -0.69 10.01
N VAL A 77 3.41 -1.60 10.37
CA VAL A 77 3.66 -2.62 11.40
C VAL A 77 4.79 -3.55 10.96
N ALA A 78 4.77 -4.01 9.70
CA ALA A 78 5.86 -4.80 9.12
C ALA A 78 7.19 -4.04 9.14
N ALA A 79 7.20 -2.76 8.73
CA ALA A 79 8.41 -1.93 8.74
C ALA A 79 9.01 -1.79 10.15
N LEU A 80 8.18 -1.56 11.16
CA LEU A 80 8.59 -1.51 12.57
C LEU A 80 9.09 -2.87 13.06
N GLY A 81 8.42 -3.97 12.71
CA GLY A 81 8.83 -5.32 13.07
C GLY A 81 10.22 -5.67 12.53
N PHE A 82 10.46 -5.38 11.24
CA PHE A 82 11.78 -5.58 10.63
C PHE A 82 12.85 -4.65 11.21
N LEU A 83 12.49 -3.42 11.61
CA LEU A 83 13.42 -2.51 12.28
C LEU A 83 13.87 -3.09 13.63
N ILE A 84 12.92 -3.55 14.45
CA ILE A 84 13.20 -4.17 15.75
C ILE A 84 14.03 -5.45 15.57
N ALA A 85 13.71 -6.29 14.58
CA ALA A 85 14.49 -7.48 14.26
C ALA A 85 15.93 -7.14 13.84
N GLY A 86 16.11 -6.10 13.02
CA GLY A 86 17.43 -5.60 12.62
C GLY A 86 18.26 -5.10 13.80
N VAL A 87 17.64 -4.32 14.69
CA VAL A 87 18.30 -3.86 15.94
C VAL A 87 18.67 -5.04 16.82
N ASN A 88 17.77 -6.01 17.01
CA ASN A 88 18.04 -7.18 17.84
C ASN A 88 19.18 -8.05 17.25
N ALA A 89 19.17 -8.27 15.94
CA ALA A 89 20.27 -8.95 15.25
C ALA A 89 21.60 -8.20 15.43
N LEU A 90 21.59 -6.86 15.34
CA LEU A 90 22.77 -6.03 15.55
C LEU A 90 23.27 -6.10 17.00
N VAL A 91 22.40 -6.06 17.99
CA VAL A 91 22.76 -6.24 19.40
C VAL A 91 23.36 -7.64 19.62
N THR A 92 22.78 -8.67 19.02
CA THR A 92 23.27 -10.05 19.13
C THR A 92 24.69 -10.21 18.59
N ILE A 93 25.10 -9.41 17.58
CA ILE A 93 26.49 -9.37 17.08
C ILE A 93 27.48 -8.88 18.15
N PHE A 94 27.09 -8.00 19.06
CA PHE A 94 27.99 -7.46 20.08
C PHE A 94 28.02 -8.28 21.37
N PHE A 95 26.97 -9.04 21.65
CA PHE A 95 26.82 -9.82 22.89
C PHE A 95 27.16 -11.31 22.74
N LEU A 96 27.50 -11.77 21.54
CA LEU A 96 27.81 -13.17 21.21
C LEU A 96 29.21 -13.31 20.60
#